data_AF-A0A821I6U7-F1
#
_entry.id   AF-A0A821I6U7-F1
#
_cell.length_a   1.000
_cell.length_b   1.000
_cell.length_c   1.000
_cell.angle_alpha   90.00
_cell.angle_beta   90.00
_cell.angle_gamma   90.00
#
_symmetry.space_group_name_H-M   'P 1'
#
loop_
_entity.id
_entity.type
_entity.pdbx_description
1 polymer ?
#
loop_
_entity_poly.entity_id
_entity_poly.type
_entity_poly.pdbx_seq_one_letter_code
_entity_poly.pdbx_strand_id
1 'polypeptide(L)'
;MFQIFECSEGELEYEQDVPGKMIEQLENAESIPGVHWEIRIKCNKETKIAYGPWADRQRELLWQYFLPTIYEESLITSEPSIGQTRIFKSVHFKLLLNCPTTLDLYFMNKMKLQQLHIECPLKGSHINAVLPFSTNPDGFDTFLSMNILQPIIRTNLSFSPLAQAENILINVHIHYPRLWNSLQNWLIDITAKKPKSYFEYIFIRLINDWSSSLPPDIYSFTPFIYDITVRGDQVEILIPCNQGNWIDCSNGGDQESEENNYVSLCAKSLLLTYPLVFSEFCPKNTATDLTIETKDILARLVIPRSNRMYYIIEGLDMHKRFYTPEGVKSQLSLSDAFDKR
;
A
#
# COMPACT_ATOMS: atom_id res chain seq x y z
N MET A 1 -1.21 -2.16 28.14
CA MET A 1 -1.49 -3.24 27.18
C MET A 1 -1.69 -2.58 25.83
N PHE A 2 -0.86 -2.84 24.83
CA PHE A 2 -1.06 -2.28 23.49
C PHE A 2 -2.18 -3.08 22.82
N GLN A 3 -3.29 -2.41 22.50
CA GLN A 3 -4.40 -3.02 21.76
C GLN A 3 -4.14 -2.85 20.27
N ILE A 4 -4.08 -3.96 19.54
CA ILE A 4 -3.82 -3.96 18.09
C ILE A 4 -5.09 -3.63 17.30
N PHE A 5 -6.23 -4.09 17.81
CA PHE A 5 -7.52 -3.93 17.18
C PHE A 5 -8.56 -3.63 18.27
N GLU A 6 -9.30 -2.55 18.05
CA GLU A 6 -10.38 -2.11 18.91
C GLU A 6 -11.59 -1.80 18.01
N CYS A 7 -12.75 -2.31 18.37
CA CYS A 7 -14.00 -2.08 17.67
C CYS A 7 -15.11 -2.03 18.70
N SER A 8 -15.81 -0.90 18.79
CA SER A 8 -16.87 -0.72 19.80
C SER A 8 -18.07 -1.62 19.57
N GLU A 9 -18.35 -1.95 18.31
CA GLU A 9 -19.42 -2.87 17.92
C GLU A 9 -19.09 -3.47 16.55
N GLY A 10 -19.08 -4.79 16.50
CA GLY A 10 -18.84 -5.52 15.27
C GLY A 10 -19.40 -6.94 15.31
N GLU A 11 -19.40 -7.59 14.16
CA GLU A 11 -19.87 -8.95 13.97
C GLU A 11 -18.72 -9.82 13.45
N LEU A 12 -18.59 -11.03 14.00
CA LEU A 12 -17.72 -12.07 13.47
C LEU A 12 -18.62 -13.14 12.84
N GLU A 13 -18.63 -13.19 11.51
CA GLU A 13 -19.30 -14.23 10.75
C GLU A 13 -18.27 -15.31 10.38
N TYR A 14 -18.61 -16.55 10.67
CA TYR A 14 -17.81 -17.72 10.32
C TYR A 14 -18.67 -18.61 9.43
N GLU A 15 -18.23 -18.84 8.21
CA GLU A 15 -18.90 -19.71 7.25
C GLU A 15 -17.95 -20.81 6.81
N GLN A 16 -18.34 -22.05 7.03
CA GLN A 16 -17.57 -23.22 6.64
C GLN A 16 -18.52 -24.29 6.10
N ASP A 17 -18.29 -24.69 4.86
CA ASP A 17 -19.02 -25.80 4.26
C ASP A 17 -18.72 -27.12 4.96
N VAL A 18 -19.69 -28.04 4.97
CA VAL A 18 -19.42 -29.43 5.33
C VAL A 18 -18.96 -30.15 4.06
N PRO A 19 -17.68 -30.58 3.95
CA PRO A 19 -17.19 -31.16 2.72
C PRO A 19 -17.93 -32.46 2.39
N GLY A 20 -18.64 -32.48 1.26
CA GLY A 20 -19.26 -33.68 0.73
C GLY A 20 -18.24 -34.67 0.16
N LYS A 21 -18.72 -35.77 -0.42
CA LYS A 21 -17.87 -36.69 -1.18
C LYS A 21 -17.63 -36.16 -2.59
N MET A 22 -16.47 -36.45 -3.16
CA MET A 22 -16.20 -36.29 -4.57
C MET A 22 -17.11 -37.22 -5.38
N ILE A 23 -17.80 -36.67 -6.35
CA ILE A 23 -18.66 -37.38 -7.29
C ILE A 23 -18.10 -37.25 -8.70
N GLU A 24 -18.45 -38.21 -9.55
CA GLU A 24 -18.09 -38.18 -10.96
C GLU A 24 -18.79 -37.00 -11.66
N GLN A 25 -18.02 -36.11 -12.27
CA GLN A 25 -18.56 -34.99 -13.04
C GLN A 25 -18.85 -35.48 -14.46
N LEU A 26 -20.11 -35.47 -14.87
CA LEU A 26 -20.52 -35.75 -16.25
C LEU A 26 -20.01 -34.61 -17.16
N GLU A 27 -19.50 -34.93 -18.35
CA GLU A 27 -18.82 -33.98 -19.27
C GLU A 27 -19.65 -32.73 -19.65
N ASN A 28 -20.97 -32.74 -19.43
CA ASN A 28 -21.90 -31.63 -19.71
C ASN A 28 -22.54 -31.02 -18.46
N ALA A 29 -22.11 -31.39 -17.25
CA ALA A 29 -22.62 -30.84 -16.00
C ALA A 29 -21.85 -29.57 -15.58
N GLU A 30 -22.53 -28.64 -14.92
CA GLU A 30 -21.88 -27.48 -14.31
C GLU A 30 -20.82 -27.94 -13.30
N SER A 31 -19.64 -27.29 -13.32
CA SER A 31 -18.56 -27.62 -12.40
C SER A 31 -19.02 -27.45 -10.96
N ILE A 32 -18.86 -28.49 -10.14
CA ILE A 32 -19.25 -28.43 -8.72
C ILE A 32 -18.38 -27.37 -8.03
N PRO A 33 -18.96 -26.34 -7.39
CA PRO A 33 -18.20 -25.29 -6.74
C PRO A 33 -17.31 -25.87 -5.64
N GLY A 34 -16.12 -25.29 -5.46
CA GLY A 34 -15.17 -25.68 -4.41
C GLY A 34 -15.79 -25.62 -3.01
N VAL A 35 -15.17 -26.30 -2.04
CA VAL A 35 -15.58 -26.22 -0.64
C VAL A 35 -15.17 -24.85 -0.09
N HIS A 36 -16.11 -24.11 0.50
CA HIS A 36 -15.91 -22.75 0.97
C HIS A 36 -15.58 -22.67 2.46
N TRP A 37 -14.57 -21.88 2.81
CA TRP A 37 -14.28 -21.49 4.20
C TRP A 37 -13.95 -20.00 4.24
N GLU A 38 -14.77 -19.22 4.94
CA GLU A 38 -14.64 -17.78 5.09
C GLU A 38 -14.81 -17.32 6.54
N ILE A 39 -13.97 -16.38 6.95
CA ILE A 39 -14.07 -15.63 8.20
C ILE A 39 -14.26 -14.17 7.82
N ARG A 40 -15.35 -13.56 8.29
CA ARG A 40 -15.67 -12.16 8.01
C ARG A 40 -15.87 -11.38 9.30
N ILE A 41 -15.12 -10.30 9.45
CA ILE A 41 -15.23 -9.35 10.55
C ILE A 41 -15.88 -8.08 9.99
N LYS A 42 -17.01 -7.67 10.56
CA LYS A 42 -17.70 -6.42 10.22
C LYS A 42 -17.54 -5.43 11.36
N CYS A 43 -16.93 -4.29 11.08
CA CYS A 43 -16.79 -3.17 12.01
C CYS A 43 -17.93 -2.18 11.80
N ASN A 44 -18.88 -2.12 12.73
CA ASN A 44 -20.11 -1.33 12.57
C ASN A 44 -20.05 0.03 13.30
N LYS A 45 -19.17 0.18 14.29
CA LYS A 45 -18.91 1.43 15.04
C LYS A 45 -17.41 1.71 15.15
N GLU A 46 -17.07 2.84 15.79
CA GLU A 46 -15.70 3.33 16.00
C GLU A 46 -14.69 2.20 16.13
N THR A 47 -13.79 2.14 15.15
CA THR A 47 -12.80 1.10 14.99
C THR A 47 -11.42 1.74 14.90
N LYS A 48 -10.48 1.17 15.64
CA LYS A 48 -9.08 1.57 15.65
C LYS A 48 -8.20 0.35 15.48
N ILE A 49 -7.29 0.44 14.52
CA ILE A 49 -6.25 -0.55 14.27
C ILE A 49 -4.92 0.12 14.56
N ALA A 50 -4.13 -0.42 15.47
CA ALA A 50 -2.84 0.12 15.88
C ALA A 50 -1.78 -0.97 15.73
N TYR A 51 -0.91 -0.84 14.74
CA TYR A 51 0.10 -1.84 14.42
C TYR A 51 1.50 -1.24 14.37
N GLY A 52 2.49 -2.03 14.77
CA GLY A 52 3.86 -1.57 14.87
C GLY A 52 4.83 -2.75 14.87
N PRO A 53 6.14 -2.49 14.67
CA PRO A 53 7.13 -3.55 14.47
C PRO A 53 7.27 -4.48 15.68
N TRP A 54 6.98 -4.01 16.90
CA TRP A 54 6.96 -4.90 18.06
C TRP A 54 5.85 -5.94 17.97
N ALA A 55 4.66 -5.56 17.49
CA ALA A 55 3.51 -6.44 17.36
C ALA A 55 3.72 -7.42 16.20
N ASP A 56 4.34 -6.97 15.12
CA ASP A 56 4.73 -7.82 14.00
C ASP A 56 5.76 -8.88 14.39
N ARG A 57 6.80 -8.50 15.16
CA ARG A 57 7.78 -9.47 15.69
C ARG A 57 7.12 -10.50 16.61
N GLN A 58 6.16 -10.09 17.46
CA GLN A 58 5.42 -11.05 18.30
C GLN A 58 4.51 -11.97 17.47
N ARG A 59 3.85 -11.44 16.44
CA ARG A 59 3.08 -12.24 15.47
C ARG A 59 3.99 -13.26 14.79
N GLU A 60 5.20 -12.88 14.38
CA GLU A 60 6.16 -13.79 13.77
C GLU A 60 6.53 -14.94 14.72
N LEU A 61 6.81 -14.66 15.99
CA LEU A 61 7.11 -15.70 16.99
C LEU A 61 5.93 -16.68 17.18
N LEU A 62 4.69 -16.16 17.24
CA LEU A 62 3.50 -17.01 17.33
C LEU A 62 3.35 -17.86 16.07
N TRP A 63 3.58 -17.27 14.90
CA TRP A 63 3.52 -17.99 13.63
C TRP A 63 4.55 -19.11 13.58
N GLN A 64 5.81 -18.83 13.90
CA GLN A 64 6.87 -19.84 13.93
C GLN A 64 6.61 -20.95 14.97
N TYR A 65 5.96 -20.62 16.09
CA TYR A 65 5.62 -21.62 17.11
C TYR A 65 4.51 -22.58 16.65
N PHE A 66 3.42 -22.07 16.07
CA PHE A 66 2.28 -22.89 15.64
C PHE A 66 2.43 -23.47 14.23
N LEU A 67 3.19 -22.78 13.37
CA LEU A 67 3.41 -23.10 11.96
C LEU A 67 4.92 -22.94 11.66
N PRO A 68 5.78 -23.80 12.24
CA PRO A 68 7.22 -23.71 12.02
C PRO A 68 7.56 -23.93 10.55
N THR A 69 8.58 -23.22 10.06
CA THR A 69 9.10 -23.43 8.71
C THR A 69 9.61 -24.86 8.56
N ILE A 70 9.08 -25.57 7.58
CA ILE A 70 9.53 -26.91 7.22
C ILE A 70 10.63 -26.73 6.17
N TYR A 71 11.84 -27.19 6.49
CA TYR A 71 13.04 -27.05 5.65
C TYR A 71 13.09 -28.13 4.54
N GLU A 72 11.94 -28.46 3.97
CA GLU A 72 11.76 -29.55 3.02
C GLU A 72 10.85 -29.12 1.87
N GLU A 73 10.87 -29.89 0.78
CA GLU A 73 9.97 -29.67 -0.34
C GLU A 73 8.52 -29.93 0.07
N SER A 74 7.65 -28.96 -0.19
CA SER A 74 6.22 -29.09 0.09
C SER A 74 5.59 -30.17 -0.80
N LEU A 75 4.85 -31.10 -0.19
CA LEU A 75 4.16 -32.17 -0.90
C LEU A 75 2.96 -31.60 -1.67
N ILE A 76 2.80 -32.04 -2.92
CA ILE A 76 1.63 -31.69 -3.73
C ILE A 76 0.40 -32.28 -3.04
N THR A 77 -0.60 -31.42 -2.82
CA THR A 77 -1.88 -31.87 -2.28
C THR A 77 -2.59 -32.70 -3.32
N SER A 78 -2.83 -33.97 -2.99
CA SER A 78 -3.52 -34.89 -3.89
C SER A 78 -5.00 -34.51 -3.98
N GLU A 79 -5.52 -34.40 -5.20
CA GLU A 79 -6.95 -34.23 -5.40
C GLU A 79 -7.71 -35.47 -4.91
N PRO A 80 -8.81 -35.31 -4.15
CA PRO A 80 -9.56 -36.42 -3.62
C PRO A 80 -10.16 -37.28 -4.75
N SER A 81 -9.97 -38.59 -4.65
CA SER A 81 -10.57 -39.56 -5.58
C SER A 81 -12.08 -39.65 -5.41
N ILE A 82 -12.79 -40.19 -6.41
CA ILE A 82 -14.24 -40.41 -6.34
C ILE A 82 -14.59 -41.20 -5.06
N GLY A 83 -15.57 -40.70 -4.31
CA GLY A 83 -16.02 -41.27 -3.04
C GLY A 83 -15.23 -40.79 -1.81
N GLN A 84 -14.08 -40.14 -1.97
CA GLN A 84 -13.34 -39.49 -0.88
C GLN A 84 -13.94 -38.12 -0.54
N THR A 85 -13.72 -37.66 0.68
CA THR A 85 -14.17 -36.36 1.15
C THR A 85 -13.42 -35.24 0.43
N ARG A 86 -14.14 -34.20 0.00
CA ARG A 86 -13.56 -33.00 -0.58
C ARG A 86 -12.68 -32.28 0.44
N ILE A 87 -11.71 -31.52 -0.03
CA ILE A 87 -10.78 -30.78 0.83
C ILE A 87 -10.95 -29.27 0.64
N PHE A 88 -10.69 -28.50 1.69
CA PHE A 88 -10.57 -27.05 1.61
C PHE A 88 -9.25 -26.70 0.93
N LYS A 89 -9.29 -25.84 -0.09
CA LYS A 89 -8.08 -25.37 -0.78
C LYS A 89 -7.51 -24.09 -0.20
N SER A 90 -8.36 -23.26 0.41
CA SER A 90 -7.99 -21.99 1.01
C SER A 90 -8.99 -21.59 2.10
N VAL A 91 -8.58 -20.64 2.94
CA VAL A 91 -9.48 -19.86 3.79
C VAL A 91 -9.49 -18.41 3.33
N HIS A 92 -10.68 -17.83 3.30
CA HIS A 92 -10.91 -16.44 2.94
C HIS A 92 -11.12 -15.63 4.21
N PHE A 93 -10.35 -14.57 4.39
CA PHE A 93 -10.54 -13.62 5.48
C PHE A 93 -11.02 -12.29 4.90
N LYS A 94 -12.07 -11.70 5.48
CA LYS A 94 -12.58 -10.38 5.10
C LYS A 94 -12.78 -9.49 6.32
N LEU A 95 -12.16 -8.32 6.33
CA LEU A 95 -12.43 -7.26 7.29
C LEU A 95 -13.16 -6.13 6.58
N LEU A 96 -14.41 -5.88 6.97
CA LEU A 96 -15.29 -4.86 6.40
C LEU A 96 -15.42 -3.69 7.36
N LEU A 97 -14.97 -2.51 6.93
CA LEU A 97 -15.00 -1.27 7.72
C LEU A 97 -16.27 -0.47 7.36
N ASN A 98 -17.37 -0.77 8.04
CA ASN A 98 -18.69 -0.13 7.83
C ASN A 98 -18.85 1.16 8.65
N CYS A 99 -17.75 1.73 9.13
CA CYS A 99 -17.68 2.89 10.01
C CYS A 99 -16.40 3.68 9.74
N PRO A 100 -16.34 4.95 10.16
CA PRO A 100 -15.09 5.67 10.25
C PRO A 100 -14.07 4.87 11.06
N THR A 101 -12.91 4.62 10.47
CA THR A 101 -11.86 3.76 11.05
C THR A 101 -10.54 4.51 11.05
N THR A 102 -9.74 4.31 12.10
CA THR A 102 -8.37 4.80 12.16
C THR A 102 -7.40 3.62 12.08
N LEU A 103 -6.34 3.77 11.28
CA LEU A 103 -5.22 2.84 11.19
C LEU A 103 -3.93 3.58 11.53
N ASP A 104 -3.32 3.20 12.64
CA ASP A 104 -2.06 3.74 13.12
C ASP A 104 -0.93 2.75 12.82
N LEU A 105 0.04 3.17 12.01
CA LEU A 105 1.30 2.45 11.83
C LEU A 105 2.40 3.16 12.62
N TYR A 106 2.89 2.49 13.65
CA TYR A 106 3.96 2.99 14.49
C TYR A 106 5.32 2.50 14.00
N PHE A 107 6.35 3.30 14.22
CA PHE A 107 7.74 2.92 13.98
C PHE A 107 8.68 3.80 14.82
N MET A 108 9.87 3.30 15.09
CA MET A 108 10.91 3.96 15.87
C MET A 108 11.95 4.56 14.92
N ASN A 109 12.33 5.80 15.20
CA ASN A 109 13.41 6.47 14.50
C ASN A 109 14.31 7.17 15.52
N LYS A 110 15.58 6.73 15.61
CA LYS A 110 16.56 7.27 16.58
C LYS A 110 15.98 7.38 18.00
N MET A 111 15.36 6.30 18.48
CA MET A 111 14.72 6.20 19.81
C MET A 111 13.48 7.10 20.02
N LYS A 112 12.95 7.72 18.96
CA LYS A 112 11.68 8.46 19.01
C LYS A 112 10.58 7.68 18.31
N LEU A 113 9.43 7.53 18.98
CA LEU A 113 8.24 6.94 18.40
C LEU A 113 7.66 7.89 17.35
N GLN A 114 7.53 7.40 16.14
CA GLN A 114 6.87 8.05 15.02
C GLN A 114 5.61 7.25 14.64
N GLN A 115 4.65 7.94 14.05
CA GLN A 115 3.36 7.39 13.71
C GLN A 115 2.94 7.89 12.33
N LEU A 116 2.45 6.96 11.52
CA LEU A 116 1.64 7.22 10.34
C LEU A 116 0.18 6.99 10.74
N HIS A 117 -0.58 8.08 10.88
CA HIS A 117 -1.99 8.07 11.20
C HIS A 117 -2.81 8.08 9.92
N ILE A 118 -3.60 7.04 9.69
CA ILE A 118 -4.44 6.89 8.51
C ILE A 118 -5.89 6.94 8.97
N GLU A 119 -6.61 7.96 8.53
CA GLU A 119 -8.05 8.09 8.73
C GLU A 119 -8.79 7.57 7.49
N CYS A 120 -9.74 6.67 7.73
CA CYS A 120 -10.67 6.14 6.74
C CYS A 120 -12.07 6.65 7.09
N PRO A 121 -12.45 7.87 6.65
CA PRO A 121 -13.70 8.51 7.08
C PRO A 121 -14.94 7.87 6.45
N LEU A 122 -14.81 7.26 5.27
CA LEU A 122 -15.91 6.63 4.55
C LEU A 122 -16.08 5.16 4.93
N LYS A 123 -17.35 4.76 5.03
CA LYS A 123 -17.77 3.36 5.14
C LYS A 123 -17.53 2.63 3.81
N GLY A 124 -17.14 1.36 3.88
CA GLY A 124 -16.98 0.49 2.72
C GLY A 124 -15.54 0.13 2.38
N SER A 125 -14.57 0.72 3.10
CA SER A 125 -13.18 0.25 3.05
C SER A 125 -13.13 -1.21 3.54
N HIS A 126 -12.28 -2.03 2.93
CA HIS A 126 -12.21 -3.45 3.28
C HIS A 126 -10.83 -4.04 2.99
N ILE A 127 -10.53 -5.12 3.71
CA ILE A 127 -9.32 -5.91 3.56
C ILE A 127 -9.74 -7.36 3.36
N ASN A 128 -9.25 -7.98 2.29
CA ASN A 128 -9.48 -9.38 1.96
C ASN A 128 -8.13 -10.09 1.95
N ALA A 129 -8.05 -11.27 2.54
CA ALA A 129 -6.90 -12.16 2.42
C ALA A 129 -7.36 -13.56 2.03
N VAL A 130 -6.60 -14.24 1.19
CA VAL A 130 -6.81 -15.63 0.81
C VAL A 130 -5.54 -16.38 1.19
N LEU A 131 -5.67 -17.30 2.15
CA LEU A 131 -4.57 -18.10 2.65
C LEU A 131 -4.74 -19.54 2.14
N PRO A 132 -3.70 -20.14 1.54
CA PRO A 132 -3.79 -21.48 0.96
C PRO A 132 -3.68 -22.58 2.03
N PHE A 133 -4.38 -23.69 1.80
CA PHE A 133 -4.20 -24.97 2.51
C PHE A 133 -3.71 -26.09 1.59
N SER A 134 -3.86 -25.92 0.28
CA SER A 134 -3.37 -26.87 -0.72
C SER A 134 -2.12 -26.36 -1.41
N THR A 135 -1.23 -27.29 -1.73
CA THR A 135 -0.01 -27.05 -2.53
C THR A 135 -0.21 -27.62 -3.94
N ASN A 136 -0.04 -26.77 -4.94
CA ASN A 136 -0.06 -27.11 -6.36
C ASN A 136 1.34 -27.58 -6.83
N PRO A 137 1.48 -28.12 -8.06
CA PRO A 137 2.78 -28.55 -8.59
C PRO A 137 3.85 -27.44 -8.68
N ASP A 138 3.43 -26.18 -8.84
CA ASP A 138 4.28 -24.99 -8.88
C ASP A 138 4.51 -24.38 -7.49
N GLY A 139 3.56 -24.53 -6.56
CA GLY A 139 3.69 -23.96 -5.22
C GLY A 139 2.33 -23.65 -4.61
N PHE A 140 2.27 -22.57 -3.85
CA PHE A 140 1.02 -22.03 -3.33
C PHE A 140 1.06 -20.52 -3.27
N ASP A 141 -0.11 -19.89 -3.36
CA ASP A 141 -0.24 -18.45 -3.47
C ASP A 141 -1.00 -17.88 -2.28
N THR A 142 -0.49 -16.76 -1.75
CA THR A 142 -1.24 -15.90 -0.82
C THR A 142 -1.66 -14.64 -1.54
N PHE A 143 -2.93 -14.27 -1.38
CA PHE A 143 -3.47 -13.03 -1.92
C PHE A 143 -3.92 -12.13 -0.77
N LEU A 144 -3.55 -10.85 -0.83
CA LEU A 144 -4.05 -9.80 0.04
C LEU A 144 -4.54 -8.65 -0.83
N SER A 145 -5.75 -8.18 -0.59
CA SER A 145 -6.34 -7.05 -1.29
C SER A 145 -6.94 -6.08 -0.28
N MET A 146 -6.57 -4.82 -0.36
CA MET A 146 -7.02 -3.77 0.53
C MET A 146 -7.56 -2.62 -0.31
N ASN A 147 -8.78 -2.20 -0.02
CA ASN A 147 -9.43 -1.09 -0.68
C ASN A 147 -9.81 -0.05 0.36
N ILE A 148 -9.15 1.11 0.33
CA ILE A 148 -9.39 2.21 1.26
C ILE A 148 -10.04 3.37 0.54
N LEU A 149 -11.18 3.82 1.06
CA LEU A 149 -11.97 4.93 0.53
C LEU A 149 -11.63 6.23 1.25
N GLN A 150 -11.29 7.26 0.48
CA GLN A 150 -10.91 8.59 0.95
C GLN A 150 -9.87 8.61 2.10
N PRO A 151 -8.75 7.88 2.00
CA PRO A 151 -7.75 7.88 3.06
C PRO A 151 -7.15 9.28 3.25
N ILE A 152 -6.99 9.69 4.51
CA ILE A 152 -6.20 10.86 4.90
C ILE A 152 -5.04 10.37 5.76
N ILE A 153 -3.82 10.62 5.30
CA ILE A 153 -2.60 10.11 5.90
C ILE A 153 -1.82 11.28 6.48
N ARG A 154 -1.55 11.19 7.78
CA ARG A 154 -0.83 12.18 8.58
C ARG A 154 0.35 11.54 9.30
N THR A 155 1.33 12.36 9.65
CA THR A 155 2.47 11.99 10.49
C THR A 155 2.35 12.71 11.83
N ASN A 156 3.04 12.22 12.84
CA ASN A 156 3.17 12.92 14.13
C ASN A 156 4.35 13.93 14.16
N LEU A 157 4.82 14.39 13.00
CA LEU A 157 5.84 15.43 12.88
C LEU A 157 5.20 16.82 12.95
N SER A 158 6.02 17.86 13.09
CA SER A 158 5.53 19.25 13.15
C SER A 158 4.73 19.66 11.90
N PHE A 159 5.12 19.12 10.74
CA PHE A 159 4.31 19.14 9.53
C PHE A 159 3.64 17.77 9.39
N SER A 160 2.34 17.72 9.63
CA SER A 160 1.56 16.49 9.79
C SER A 160 1.05 15.91 8.46
N PRO A 161 0.52 16.69 7.49
CA PRO A 161 -0.01 16.15 6.23
C PRO A 161 1.02 15.37 5.42
N LEU A 162 0.70 14.13 5.04
CA LEU A 162 1.54 13.31 4.16
C LEU A 162 0.88 12.99 2.83
N ALA A 163 -0.34 12.46 2.86
CA ALA A 163 -1.05 12.10 1.63
C ALA A 163 -2.55 12.02 1.84
N GLN A 164 -3.30 12.21 0.75
CA GLN A 164 -4.72 11.93 0.67
C GLN A 164 -5.06 11.43 -0.73
N ALA A 165 -6.13 10.67 -0.89
CA ALA A 165 -6.61 10.22 -2.19
C ALA A 165 -8.13 10.02 -2.15
N GLU A 166 -8.80 9.91 -3.30
CA GLU A 166 -10.21 9.48 -3.32
C GLU A 166 -10.32 7.98 -3.02
N ASN A 167 -9.34 7.21 -3.46
CA ASN A 167 -9.28 5.78 -3.28
C ASN A 167 -7.84 5.26 -3.40
N ILE A 168 -7.48 4.30 -2.55
CA ILE A 168 -6.24 3.53 -2.64
C ILE A 168 -6.59 2.05 -2.65
N LEU A 169 -6.18 1.35 -3.69
CA LEU A 169 -6.26 -0.10 -3.84
C LEU A 169 -4.85 -0.67 -3.72
N ILE A 170 -4.65 -1.64 -2.84
CA ILE A 170 -3.39 -2.35 -2.66
C ILE A 170 -3.68 -3.83 -2.88
N ASN A 171 -3.03 -4.44 -3.86
CA ASN A 171 -3.08 -5.88 -4.09
C ASN A 171 -1.68 -6.45 -3.93
N VAL A 172 -1.56 -7.45 -3.09
CA VAL A 172 -0.32 -8.19 -2.87
C VAL A 172 -0.58 -9.65 -3.25
N HIS A 173 0.25 -10.16 -4.14
CA HIS A 173 0.25 -11.56 -4.55
C HIS A 173 1.63 -12.15 -4.28
N ILE A 174 1.67 -13.17 -3.44
CA ILE A 174 2.92 -13.83 -3.05
C ILE A 174 2.85 -15.28 -3.50
N HIS A 175 3.79 -15.66 -4.36
CA HIS A 175 3.97 -17.03 -4.80
C HIS A 175 5.10 -17.69 -4.02
N TYR A 176 4.79 -18.83 -3.39
CA TYR A 176 5.71 -19.66 -2.65
C TYR A 176 5.97 -20.96 -3.40
N PRO A 177 7.16 -21.14 -4.01
CA PRO A 177 7.48 -22.39 -4.68
C PRO A 177 7.57 -23.55 -3.68
N ARG A 178 7.39 -24.78 -4.18
CA ARG A 178 7.42 -26.00 -3.35
C ARG A 178 8.78 -26.26 -2.69
N LEU A 179 9.86 -26.03 -3.43
CA LEU A 179 11.21 -26.29 -2.98
C LEU A 179 11.58 -25.26 -1.91
N TRP A 180 11.88 -25.75 -0.71
CA TRP A 180 12.45 -24.94 0.36
C TRP A 180 13.68 -24.19 -0.17
N ASN A 181 13.81 -22.90 0.12
CA ASN A 181 14.82 -21.95 -0.39
C ASN A 181 14.70 -21.48 -1.85
N SER A 182 13.61 -21.80 -2.55
CA SER A 182 13.40 -21.29 -3.90
C SER A 182 13.00 -19.82 -3.94
N LEU A 183 13.27 -19.18 -5.07
CA LEU A 183 12.98 -17.77 -5.32
C LEU A 183 11.48 -17.49 -5.23
N GLN A 184 11.09 -16.67 -4.25
CA GLN A 184 9.72 -16.20 -4.08
C GLN A 184 9.48 -14.91 -4.86
N ASN A 185 8.31 -14.78 -5.47
CA ASN A 185 7.90 -13.56 -6.17
C ASN A 185 6.75 -12.89 -5.42
N TRP A 186 6.97 -11.64 -5.02
CA TRP A 186 6.03 -10.83 -4.26
C TRP A 186 5.62 -9.65 -5.13
N LEU A 187 4.46 -9.77 -5.79
CA LEU A 187 3.90 -8.73 -6.63
C LEU A 187 3.08 -7.78 -5.75
N ILE A 188 3.46 -6.51 -5.72
CA ILE A 188 2.80 -5.47 -4.94
C ILE A 188 2.28 -4.41 -5.90
N ASP A 189 0.97 -4.35 -6.07
CA ASP A 189 0.28 -3.39 -6.93
C ASP A 189 -0.47 -2.37 -6.08
N ILE A 190 -0.07 -1.11 -6.16
CA ILE A 190 -0.70 0.00 -5.46
C ILE A 190 -1.30 0.94 -6.49
N THR A 191 -2.61 1.11 -6.48
CA THR A 191 -3.33 2.03 -7.37
C THR A 191 -4.03 3.11 -6.55
N ALA A 192 -3.74 4.37 -6.85
CA ALA A 192 -4.34 5.52 -6.18
C ALA A 192 -5.09 6.44 -7.17
N LYS A 193 -6.31 6.86 -6.81
CA LYS A 193 -7.12 7.81 -7.58
C LYS A 193 -7.07 9.20 -6.96
N LYS A 194 -6.72 10.19 -7.77
CA LYS A 194 -6.46 11.57 -7.37
C LYS A 194 -5.59 11.72 -6.12
N PRO A 195 -4.42 11.04 -6.06
CA PRO A 195 -3.56 11.17 -4.89
C PRO A 195 -2.95 12.57 -4.83
N LYS A 196 -3.08 13.23 -3.69
CA LYS A 196 -2.35 14.44 -3.32
C LYS A 196 -1.36 14.05 -2.22
N SER A 197 -0.05 14.16 -2.48
CA SER A 197 0.99 13.76 -1.51
C SER A 197 2.03 14.85 -1.31
N TYR A 198 2.62 14.86 -0.11
CA TYR A 198 3.76 15.69 0.26
C TYR A 198 5.02 14.85 0.16
N PHE A 199 6.04 15.39 -0.50
CA PHE A 199 7.31 14.69 -0.62
C PHE A 199 8.02 14.66 0.75
N GLU A 200 8.09 13.48 1.36
CA GLU A 200 8.79 13.28 2.63
C GLU A 200 9.53 11.93 2.70
N TYR A 201 10.70 11.93 3.35
CA TYR A 201 11.56 10.75 3.54
C TYR A 201 11.11 9.82 4.68
N ILE A 202 9.87 9.91 5.13
CA ILE A 202 9.38 9.15 6.30
C ILE A 202 9.29 7.64 6.01
N PHE A 203 8.96 7.28 4.77
CA PHE A 203 8.82 5.88 4.36
C PHE A 203 10.12 5.07 4.51
N ILE A 204 11.29 5.67 4.25
CA ILE A 204 12.58 4.98 4.46
C ILE A 204 12.78 4.65 5.94
N ARG A 205 12.40 5.56 6.84
CA ARG A 205 12.50 5.36 8.29
C ARG A 205 11.54 4.27 8.75
N LEU A 206 10.33 4.25 8.20
CA LEU A 206 9.34 3.21 8.44
C LEU A 206 9.88 1.84 7.99
N ILE A 207 10.33 1.72 6.74
CA ILE A 207 10.86 0.46 6.20
C ILE A 207 12.04 -0.06 7.04
N ASN A 208 12.96 0.82 7.44
CA ASN A 208 14.12 0.41 8.24
C ASN A 208 13.75 -0.19 9.60
N ASP A 209 12.72 0.32 10.28
CA ASP A 209 12.32 -0.19 11.60
C ASP A 209 11.40 -1.43 11.50
N TRP A 210 10.63 -1.52 10.42
CA TRP A 210 9.79 -2.68 10.09
C TRP A 210 10.59 -3.84 9.51
N SER A 211 11.75 -3.58 8.91
CA SER A 211 12.69 -4.62 8.50
C SER A 211 13.33 -5.31 9.71
N SER A 212 13.60 -6.62 9.60
CA SER A 212 14.17 -7.40 10.69
C SER A 212 15.51 -6.81 11.15
N SER A 213 15.63 -6.56 12.46
CA SER A 213 16.89 -6.16 13.09
C SER A 213 17.78 -7.35 13.44
N LEU A 214 17.31 -8.59 13.25
CA LEU A 214 18.10 -9.78 13.52
C LEU A 214 19.12 -9.97 12.39
N PRO A 215 20.35 -10.41 12.71
CA PRO A 215 21.30 -10.82 11.68
C PRO A 215 20.64 -11.88 10.80
N PRO A 216 20.68 -11.71 9.47
CA PRO A 216 20.16 -12.73 8.56
C PRO A 216 20.92 -14.04 8.79
N ASP A 217 20.18 -15.15 8.85
CA ASP A 217 20.74 -16.49 9.03
C ASP A 217 20.76 -17.21 7.67
N ILE A 218 21.90 -17.78 7.31
CA ILE A 218 22.06 -18.49 6.04
C ILE A 218 21.19 -19.75 6.01
N TYR A 219 20.92 -20.38 7.15
CA TYR A 219 20.07 -21.57 7.21
C TYR A 219 18.59 -21.26 6.99
N SER A 220 18.14 -20.02 7.15
CA SER A 220 16.75 -19.61 6.89
C SER A 220 16.62 -18.72 5.65
N PHE A 221 17.74 -18.43 4.97
CA PHE A 221 17.73 -17.58 3.79
C PHE A 221 16.90 -18.20 2.66
N THR A 222 15.88 -17.46 2.24
CA THR A 222 15.10 -17.75 1.04
C THR A 222 15.17 -16.51 0.15
N PRO A 223 15.58 -16.64 -1.12
CA PRO A 223 15.64 -15.50 -2.01
C PRO A 223 14.23 -15.04 -2.39
N PHE A 224 14.04 -13.74 -2.54
CA PHE A 224 12.75 -13.17 -2.93
C PHE A 224 12.90 -11.91 -3.80
N ILE A 225 11.88 -11.63 -4.59
CA ILE A 225 11.77 -10.40 -5.39
C ILE A 225 10.51 -9.67 -4.95
N TYR A 226 10.64 -8.41 -4.53
CA TYR A 226 9.50 -7.50 -4.42
C TYR A 226 9.35 -6.74 -5.73
N ASP A 227 8.33 -7.07 -6.51
CA ASP A 227 7.97 -6.33 -7.72
C ASP A 227 6.90 -5.29 -7.36
N ILE A 228 7.33 -4.05 -7.09
CA ILE A 228 6.46 -2.98 -6.65
C ILE A 228 6.03 -2.15 -7.86
N THR A 229 4.73 -2.12 -8.12
CA THR A 229 4.13 -1.25 -9.12
C THR A 229 3.15 -0.27 -8.47
N VAL A 230 3.37 1.02 -8.69
CA VAL A 230 2.50 2.10 -8.20
C VAL A 230 1.87 2.82 -9.39
N ARG A 231 0.54 2.88 -9.41
CA ARG A 231 -0.26 3.58 -10.43
C ARG A 231 -1.02 4.72 -9.80
N GLY A 232 -0.92 5.90 -10.41
CA GLY A 232 -1.66 7.08 -10.00
C GLY A 232 -2.47 7.63 -11.17
N ASP A 233 -3.74 7.91 -10.94
CA ASP A 233 -4.61 8.67 -11.86
C ASP A 233 -4.82 10.08 -11.29
N GLN A 234 -4.52 11.11 -12.08
CA GLN A 234 -4.56 12.53 -11.67
C GLN A 234 -3.75 12.82 -10.40
N VAL A 235 -2.46 12.57 -10.47
CA VAL A 235 -1.53 12.70 -9.33
C VAL A 235 -1.16 14.16 -9.11
N GLU A 236 -1.09 14.59 -7.84
CA GLU A 236 -0.50 15.85 -7.40
C GLU A 236 0.54 15.59 -6.30
N ILE A 237 1.81 15.89 -6.58
CA ILE A 237 2.90 15.81 -5.60
C ILE A 237 3.31 17.22 -5.23
N LEU A 238 3.17 17.59 -3.96
CA LEU A 238 3.57 18.89 -3.43
C LEU A 238 4.96 18.80 -2.79
N ILE A 239 5.81 19.74 -3.18
CA ILE A 239 7.16 19.90 -2.66
C ILE A 239 7.23 21.26 -1.98
N PRO A 240 7.34 21.32 -0.63
CA PRO A 240 7.58 22.57 0.07
C PRO A 240 8.89 23.20 -0.40
N CYS A 241 8.84 24.47 -0.79
CA CYS A 241 9.96 25.23 -1.37
C CYS A 241 10.21 26.53 -0.62
N ASN A 242 10.01 26.52 0.70
CA ASN A 242 10.25 27.68 1.54
C ASN A 242 11.73 28.03 1.64
N GLN A 243 11.99 29.32 1.82
CA GLN A 243 13.34 29.81 2.08
C GLN A 243 13.89 29.16 3.36
N GLY A 244 15.11 28.60 3.28
CA GLY A 244 15.73 27.91 4.41
C GLY A 244 15.11 26.57 4.77
N ASN A 245 14.18 26.04 3.95
CA ASN A 245 13.44 24.79 4.21
C ASN A 245 12.66 24.80 5.54
N TRP A 246 12.24 25.99 6.00
CA TRP A 246 11.38 26.14 7.16
C TRP A 246 9.92 26.11 6.73
N ILE A 247 9.18 25.11 7.20
CA ILE A 247 7.75 24.97 6.93
C ILE A 247 6.99 25.67 8.04
N ASP A 248 6.14 26.64 7.70
CA ASP A 248 5.24 27.24 8.65
C ASP A 248 4.16 26.23 9.06
N CYS A 249 4.12 25.96 10.36
CA CYS A 249 3.19 25.04 11.01
C CYS A 249 2.33 25.78 12.05
N SER A 250 2.25 27.12 11.98
CA SER A 250 1.53 27.97 12.94
C SER A 250 0.05 27.60 13.11
N ASN A 251 -0.60 27.05 12.08
CA ASN A 251 -1.98 26.53 12.11
C ASN A 251 -2.12 25.17 12.80
N GLY A 252 -1.23 24.83 13.74
CA GLY A 252 -1.22 23.53 14.42
C GLY A 252 -0.62 22.38 13.60
N GLY A 253 0.00 22.66 12.45
CA GLY A 253 0.71 21.68 11.63
C GLY A 253 -0.16 20.69 10.86
N ASP A 254 -1.45 20.58 11.18
CA ASP A 254 -2.41 19.64 10.58
C ASP A 254 -3.06 20.13 9.27
N GLN A 255 -2.92 21.42 8.97
CA GLN A 255 -3.47 22.05 7.77
C GLN A 255 -2.36 22.73 6.96
N GLU A 256 -2.56 22.80 5.66
CA GLU A 256 -1.72 23.56 4.74
C GLU A 256 -1.72 25.04 5.17
N SER A 257 -0.58 25.54 5.65
CA SER A 257 -0.44 26.98 5.87
C SER A 257 -0.47 27.69 4.52
N GLU A 258 -1.31 28.73 4.43
CA GLU A 258 -1.37 29.61 3.27
C GLU A 258 -0.06 30.38 3.07
N GLU A 259 0.82 30.44 4.08
CA GLU A 259 2.09 31.15 4.08
C GLU A 259 3.26 30.32 3.54
N ASN A 260 3.04 29.05 3.21
CA ASN A 260 4.06 28.18 2.63
C ASN A 260 4.11 28.28 1.10
N ASN A 261 5.32 28.25 0.56
CA ASN A 261 5.60 28.14 -0.86
C ASN A 261 5.64 26.67 -1.25
N TYR A 262 4.94 26.30 -2.31
CA TYR A 262 4.94 24.95 -2.84
C TYR A 262 5.21 24.96 -4.33
N VAL A 263 5.95 23.96 -4.77
CA VAL A 263 5.93 23.52 -6.16
C VAL A 263 5.11 22.24 -6.19
N SER A 264 4.02 22.22 -6.96
CA SER A 264 3.27 20.99 -7.20
C SER A 264 3.56 20.43 -8.59
N LEU A 265 3.81 19.13 -8.65
CA LEU A 265 3.94 18.35 -9.87
C LEU A 265 2.61 17.61 -10.06
N CYS A 266 1.86 18.01 -11.08
CA CYS A 266 0.60 17.38 -11.46
C CYS A 266 0.84 16.48 -12.68
N ALA A 267 0.35 15.25 -12.67
CA ALA A 267 0.40 14.36 -13.82
C ALA A 267 -0.94 13.67 -14.02
N LYS A 268 -1.38 13.53 -15.28
CA LYS A 268 -2.63 12.81 -15.58
C LYS A 268 -2.53 11.33 -15.25
N SER A 269 -1.41 10.70 -15.57
CA SER A 269 -1.11 9.35 -15.10
C SER A 269 0.34 9.23 -14.66
N LEU A 270 0.56 8.45 -13.62
CA LEU A 270 1.87 8.03 -13.10
C LEU A 270 1.92 6.50 -13.07
N LEU A 271 2.99 5.92 -13.61
CA LEU A 271 3.36 4.53 -13.42
C LEU A 271 4.78 4.50 -12.88
N LEU A 272 4.95 3.97 -11.67
CA LEU A 272 6.23 3.73 -11.05
C LEU A 272 6.41 2.22 -10.90
N THR A 273 7.53 1.70 -11.38
CA THR A 273 7.89 0.29 -11.25
C THR A 273 9.25 0.18 -10.57
N TYR A 274 9.31 -0.63 -9.53
CA TYR A 274 10.49 -0.80 -8.70
C TYR A 274 10.68 -2.26 -8.26
N PRO A 275 11.39 -3.06 -9.07
CA PRO A 275 11.75 -4.42 -8.69
C PRO A 275 12.95 -4.40 -7.73
N LEU A 276 12.74 -4.94 -6.53
CA LEU A 276 13.78 -5.17 -5.54
C LEU A 276 14.14 -6.65 -5.51
N VAL A 277 15.32 -7.00 -6.01
CA VAL A 277 15.78 -8.39 -6.15
C VAL A 277 16.71 -8.75 -4.99
N PHE A 278 16.24 -9.62 -4.10
CA PHE A 278 17.02 -10.14 -2.97
C PHE A 278 17.36 -11.62 -3.21
N SER A 279 18.15 -11.89 -4.25
CA SER A 279 18.54 -13.24 -4.66
C SER A 279 19.78 -13.78 -3.93
N GLU A 280 20.62 -12.89 -3.39
CA GLU A 280 21.87 -13.23 -2.73
C GLU A 280 21.79 -13.01 -1.22
N PHE A 281 22.52 -13.81 -0.46
CA PHE A 281 22.62 -13.65 0.99
C PHE A 281 23.62 -12.53 1.33
N CYS A 282 23.12 -11.46 1.96
CA CYS A 282 23.93 -10.31 2.41
C CYS A 282 24.84 -9.69 1.32
N PRO A 283 24.31 -9.33 0.14
CA PRO A 283 25.09 -8.63 -0.87
C PRO A 283 25.55 -7.27 -0.31
N LYS A 284 26.75 -6.83 -0.70
CA LYS A 284 27.25 -5.50 -0.28
C LYS A 284 26.39 -4.37 -0.85
N ASN A 285 26.04 -4.49 -2.13
CA ASN A 285 25.18 -3.58 -2.87
C ASN A 285 24.31 -4.40 -3.82
N THR A 286 23.05 -4.01 -3.96
CA THR A 286 22.15 -4.55 -4.99
C THR A 286 21.75 -3.39 -5.90
N ALA A 287 22.03 -3.50 -7.20
CA ALA A 287 21.56 -2.53 -8.18
C ALA A 287 20.09 -2.82 -8.49
N THR A 288 19.25 -1.80 -8.43
CA THR A 288 17.82 -1.87 -8.75
C THR A 288 17.44 -0.64 -9.57
N ASP A 289 16.64 -0.86 -10.62
CA ASP A 289 16.22 0.21 -11.52
C ASP A 289 14.83 0.71 -11.12
N LEU A 290 14.75 1.98 -10.71
CA LEU A 290 13.49 2.67 -10.50
C LEU A 290 13.04 3.30 -11.82
N THR A 291 11.93 2.83 -12.37
CA THR A 291 11.33 3.38 -13.60
C THR A 291 10.11 4.22 -13.24
N ILE A 292 10.07 5.47 -13.75
CA ILE A 292 8.95 6.38 -13.58
C ILE A 292 8.48 6.84 -14.95
N GLU A 293 7.25 6.50 -15.30
CA GLU A 293 6.58 6.93 -16.52
C GLU A 293 5.38 7.82 -16.19
N THR A 294 5.25 8.91 -16.92
CA THR A 294 4.21 9.93 -16.67
C THR A 294 3.64 10.47 -17.97
N LYS A 295 2.35 10.82 -17.94
CA LYS A 295 1.65 11.48 -19.06
C LYS A 295 1.07 12.82 -18.63
N ASP A 296 1.15 13.81 -19.52
CA ASP A 296 0.61 15.16 -19.33
C ASP A 296 1.03 15.80 -18.00
N ILE A 297 2.34 16.07 -17.86
CA ILE A 297 2.92 16.66 -16.66
C ILE A 297 2.78 18.18 -16.68
N LEU A 298 2.37 18.76 -15.57
CA LEU A 298 2.33 20.19 -15.32
C LEU A 298 3.01 20.48 -13.98
N ALA A 299 3.82 21.54 -13.94
CA ALA A 299 4.33 22.08 -12.68
C ALA A 299 3.55 23.36 -12.33
N ARG A 300 3.11 23.49 -11.08
CA ARG A 300 2.48 24.70 -10.55
C ARG A 300 3.31 25.25 -9.41
N LEU A 301 3.40 26.56 -9.36
CA LEU A 301 4.09 27.28 -8.31
C LEU A 301 3.05 28.03 -7.48
N VAL A 302 2.99 27.73 -6.19
CA VAL A 302 2.12 28.39 -5.22
C VAL A 302 2.99 29.25 -4.32
N ILE A 303 2.74 30.56 -4.35
CA ILE A 303 3.48 31.55 -3.57
C ILE A 303 2.47 32.41 -2.80
N PRO A 304 2.64 32.58 -1.48
CA PRO A 304 1.79 33.44 -0.68
C PRO A 304 2.03 34.91 -1.01
N ARG A 305 1.02 35.75 -0.77
CA ARG A 305 1.14 37.21 -0.94
C ARG A 305 2.18 37.85 -0.02
N SER A 306 2.51 37.20 1.09
CA SER A 306 3.56 37.62 2.02
C SER A 306 4.97 37.45 1.45
N ASN A 307 5.16 36.60 0.42
CA ASN A 307 6.47 36.39 -0.19
C ASN A 307 6.88 37.63 -1.00
N ARG A 308 8.11 38.11 -0.76
CA ARG A 308 8.71 39.25 -1.47
C ARG A 308 8.74 39.09 -2.99
N MET A 309 8.76 37.86 -3.50
CA MET A 309 8.75 37.56 -4.93
C MET A 309 7.36 37.49 -5.55
N TYR A 310 6.27 37.53 -4.76
CA TYR A 310 4.90 37.35 -5.24
C TYR A 310 4.57 38.28 -6.42
N TYR A 311 4.69 39.60 -6.21
CA TYR A 311 4.33 40.58 -7.24
C TYR A 311 5.24 40.53 -8.48
N ILE A 312 6.51 40.13 -8.30
CA ILE A 312 7.44 39.97 -9.42
C ILE A 312 7.01 38.79 -10.28
N ILE A 313 6.70 37.64 -9.65
CA ILE A 313 6.31 36.42 -10.35
C ILE A 313 4.93 36.57 -10.97
N GLU A 314 3.99 37.21 -10.29
CA GLU A 314 2.68 37.57 -10.84
C GLU A 314 2.82 38.47 -12.09
N GLY A 315 3.68 39.48 -12.04
CA GLY A 315 3.98 40.32 -13.19
C GLY A 315 4.64 39.54 -14.35
N LEU A 316 5.57 38.63 -14.05
CA LEU A 316 6.17 37.76 -15.07
C LEU A 316 5.13 36.83 -15.71
N ASP A 317 4.20 36.28 -14.92
CA ASP A 317 3.15 35.40 -15.41
C ASP A 317 2.16 36.15 -16.33
N MET A 318 1.80 37.38 -15.96
CA MET A 318 0.95 38.26 -16.79
C MET A 318 1.60 38.64 -18.13
N HIS A 319 2.93 38.72 -18.17
CA HIS A 319 3.67 39.17 -19.35
C HIS A 319 4.44 38.06 -20.08
N LYS A 320 4.24 36.79 -19.72
CA LYS A 320 4.93 35.66 -20.35
C LYS A 320 4.59 35.53 -21.84
N ARG A 321 5.62 35.29 -22.65
CA ARG A 321 5.48 34.97 -24.09
C ARG A 321 6.07 33.59 -24.33
N PHE A 322 5.30 32.66 -24.89
CA PHE A 322 5.79 31.33 -25.23
C PHE A 322 6.38 31.36 -26.65
N TYR A 323 7.61 30.87 -26.77
CA TYR A 323 8.27 30.67 -28.06
C TYR A 323 8.27 29.17 -28.35
N THR A 324 7.54 28.73 -29.37
CA THR A 324 7.71 27.38 -29.92
C THR A 324 8.64 27.46 -31.14
N PRO A 325 9.24 26.33 -31.58
CA PRO A 325 10.05 26.30 -32.81
C PRO A 325 9.32 26.83 -34.07
N GLU A 326 7.99 26.91 -34.02
CA GLU A 326 7.10 27.38 -35.10
C GLU A 326 6.69 28.86 -34.96
N GLY A 327 7.13 29.58 -33.93
CA GLY A 327 6.84 31.00 -33.69
C GLY A 327 6.31 31.33 -32.30
N VAL A 328 5.95 32.59 -32.07
CA VAL A 328 5.42 33.08 -30.78
C VAL A 328 3.95 32.66 -30.65
N LYS A 329 3.60 31.84 -29.66
CA LYS A 329 2.21 31.67 -29.22
C LYS A 329 1.94 32.57 -28.02
N SER A 330 1.15 33.61 -28.23
CA SER A 330 0.55 34.37 -27.14
C SER A 330 -0.55 33.52 -26.51
N GLN A 331 -0.29 32.99 -25.31
CA GLN A 331 -1.17 32.16 -24.49
C GLN A 331 -1.36 30.71 -24.97
N LEU A 332 -0.78 29.77 -24.22
CA LEU A 332 -1.45 28.50 -23.94
C LEU A 332 -2.50 28.82 -22.88
N SER A 333 -3.78 28.76 -23.24
CA SER A 333 -4.89 28.85 -22.29
C SER A 333 -4.77 27.75 -21.24
N LEU A 334 -4.45 28.15 -20.01
CA LEU A 334 -4.48 27.26 -18.84
C LEU A 334 -5.86 26.64 -18.59
N SER A 335 -6.93 27.20 -19.18
CA SER A 335 -8.30 26.67 -19.11
C SER A 335 -8.48 25.33 -19.81
N ASP A 336 -7.69 25.01 -20.84
CA ASP A 336 -7.90 23.78 -21.61
C ASP A 336 -7.22 22.55 -20.99
N ALA A 337 -6.36 22.75 -19.98
CA ALA A 337 -5.55 21.66 -19.44
C ALA A 337 -6.28 20.84 -18.36
N PHE A 338 -7.09 21.44 -17.50
CA PHE A 338 -7.85 20.74 -16.44
C PHE A 338 -9.06 21.55 -15.93
N ASP A 339 -9.88 22.10 -16.83
CA ASP A 339 -11.18 22.65 -16.45
C ASP A 339 -12.15 21.52 -16.04
N LYS A 340 -12.09 21.19 -14.75
CA LYS A 340 -13.21 20.89 -13.84
C LYS A 340 -12.63 20.65 -12.44
N ARG A 341 -12.46 21.77 -11.72
CA ARG A 341 -12.47 21.78 -10.25
C ARG A 341 -13.82 21.30 -9.74
#